data_AF-A0A9Q4SZK8-F1
#
_entry.id   AF-A0A9Q4SZK8-F1
#
_cell.length_a   1.000
_cell.length_b   1.000
_cell.length_c   1.000
_cell.angle_alpha   90.00
_cell.angle_beta   90.00
_cell.angle_gamma   90.00
#
_symmetry.space_group_name_H-M   'P 1'
#
loop_
_entity.id
_entity.type
_entity.pdbx_description
1 polymer ?
#
loop_
_entity_poly.entity_id
_entity_poly.type
_entity_poly.pdbx_seq_one_letter_code
_entity_poly.pdbx_strand_id
1 'polypeptide(L)' 'MIVSPGKWVAEEQLIALKGFKRGTLKRAREQSFLEGKEYIHVAPDGQPWDNSPCFYNLEEIDRWIERQAMAKPRRYSA' A
#
# COMPACT_ATOMS: atom_id res chain seq x y z
N MET A 1 -20.92 -10.31 13.17
CA MET A 1 -20.81 -8.88 12.85
C MET A 1 -19.62 -8.72 11.92
N ILE A 2 -19.83 -8.22 10.69
CA ILE A 2 -18.74 -7.95 9.76
C ILE A 2 -18.35 -6.49 9.97
N VAL A 3 -17.17 -6.25 10.53
CA VAL A 3 -16.61 -4.90 10.65
C VAL A 3 -15.82 -4.65 9.37
N SER A 4 -16.34 -3.77 8.51
CA SER A 4 -15.57 -3.28 7.36
C SER A 4 -14.61 -2.20 7.86
N PRO A 5 -13.30 -2.32 7.60
CA PRO A 5 -12.31 -1.37 8.10
C PRO A 5 -12.40 0.02 7.43
N GLY A 6 -13.31 0.19 6.47
CA GLY A 6 -13.39 1.38 5.63
C GLY A 6 -12.37 1.37 4.50
N LYS A 7 -12.41 2.43 3.69
CA LYS A 7 -11.56 2.56 2.50
C LYS A 7 -10.07 2.69 2.85
N TRP A 8 -9.76 3.47 3.89
CA TRP A 8 -8.41 3.79 4.33
C TRP A 8 -8.03 2.94 5.54
N VAL A 9 -6.96 2.16 5.42
CA VAL A 9 -6.47 1.29 6.50
C VAL A 9 -5.02 1.59 6.84
N ALA A 10 -4.63 1.33 8.09
CA ALA A 10 -3.25 1.51 8.52
C ALA A 10 -2.31 0.49 7.85
N GLU A 11 -1.00 0.81 7.80
CA GLU A 11 0.04 -0.07 7.22
C GLU A 11 -0.05 -1.51 7.76
N GLU A 12 -0.14 -1.68 9.08
CA GLU A 12 -0.20 -3.01 9.71
C GLU A 12 -1.45 -3.80 9.35
N GLN A 13 -2.59 -3.12 9.17
CA GLN A 13 -3.83 -3.77 8.75
C GLN A 13 -3.73 -4.23 7.30
N LEU A 14 -3.17 -3.40 6.41
CA LEU A 14 -2.93 -3.79 5.02
C LEU A 14 -1.98 -4.98 4.94
N ILE A 15 -0.92 -4.99 5.75
CA ILE A 15 0.02 -6.10 5.87
C ILE A 15 -0.70 -7.38 6.31
N ALA A 16 -1.53 -7.30 7.36
CA ALA A 16 -2.30 -8.44 7.85
C ALA A 16 -3.32 -8.95 6.82
N LEU A 17 -3.96 -8.05 6.06
CA LEU A 17 -5.01 -8.39 5.10
C LEU A 17 -4.47 -8.93 3.76
N LYS A 18 -3.37 -8.36 3.26
CA LYS A 18 -2.86 -8.64 1.90
C LYS A 18 -1.50 -9.35 1.89
N GLY A 19 -0.85 -9.49 3.05
CA GLY A 19 0.44 -10.18 3.17
C GLY A 19 1.63 -9.39 2.63
N PHE A 20 1.49 -8.08 2.42
CA PHE A 20 2.61 -7.24 2.02
C PHE A 20 3.68 -7.15 3.11
N LYS A 21 4.94 -6.94 2.72
CA LYS A 21 6.00 -6.56 3.66
C LYS A 21 6.10 -5.04 3.71
N ARG A 22 6.47 -4.47 4.87
CA ARG A 22 6.72 -3.02 5.02
C ARG A 22 7.66 -2.46 3.94
N GLY A 23 8.75 -3.18 3.65
CA GLY A 23 9.67 -2.81 2.58
C GLY A 23 9.06 -2.80 1.17
N THR A 24 8.07 -3.67 0.90
CA THR A 24 7.32 -3.67 -0.36
C THR A 24 6.45 -2.43 -0.46
N LEU A 25 5.73 -2.06 0.61
CA LEU A 25 4.89 -0.86 0.63
C LEU A 25 5.71 0.42 0.50
N LYS A 26 6.89 0.48 1.13
CA LYS A 26 7.82 1.59 0.93
C LYS A 26 8.24 1.73 -0.53
N ARG A 27 8.67 0.64 -1.18
CA ARG A 27 9.02 0.66 -2.61
C ARG A 27 7.84 0.99 -3.51
N ALA A 28 6.65 0.50 -3.17
CA ALA A 28 5.43 0.80 -3.91
C ALA A 28 5.14 2.31 -3.88
N ARG A 29 5.26 2.96 -2.72
CA ARG A 29 5.18 4.43 -2.56
C ARG A 29 6.23 5.19 -3.38
N GLU A 30 7.46 4.72 -3.36
CA GLU A 30 8.57 5.37 -4.08
C GLU A 30 8.45 5.25 -5.61
N GLN A 31 7.77 4.22 -6.14
CA GLN A 31 7.85 3.86 -7.56
C GLN A 31 6.52 3.87 -8.31
N SER A 32 5.38 3.67 -7.64
CA SER A 32 4.15 3.30 -8.34
C SER A 32 2.84 3.79 -7.71
N PHE A 33 2.79 3.94 -6.39
CA PHE A 33 1.62 4.49 -5.71
C PHE A 33 1.65 6.01 -5.82
N LEU A 34 0.47 6.60 -5.94
CA LEU A 34 0.27 8.04 -5.93
C LEU A 34 -0.34 8.46 -4.59
N GLU A 35 0.26 9.47 -3.97
CA GLU A 35 -0.29 10.08 -2.77
C GLU A 35 -1.65 10.72 -3.07
N GLY A 36 -2.62 10.54 -2.18
CA GLY A 36 -4.02 10.91 -2.38
C GLY A 36 -4.86 9.85 -3.10
N LYS A 37 -4.23 8.81 -3.70
CA LYS A 37 -4.93 7.73 -4.41
C LYS A 37 -4.75 6.39 -3.74
N GLU A 38 -3.56 5.80 -3.79
CA GLU A 38 -3.26 4.51 -3.15
C GLU A 38 -2.86 4.68 -1.68
N TYR A 39 -2.25 5.80 -1.30
CA TYR A 39 -1.87 6.10 0.07
C TYR A 39 -2.01 7.59 0.40
N ILE A 40 -2.07 7.91 1.69
CA ILE A 40 -1.98 9.28 2.23
C ILE A 40 -1.15 9.27 3.51
N HIS A 41 -0.47 10.37 3.81
CA HIS A 41 0.05 10.62 5.15
C HIS A 41 -1.05 11.18 6.04
N VAL A 42 -1.07 10.78 7.31
CA VAL A 42 -2.07 11.22 8.29
C VAL A 42 -1.36 11.76 9.53
N ALA A 43 -1.77 12.94 9.98
CA ALA A 43 -1.34 13.55 11.22
C ALA A 43 -2.55 14.07 12.02
N PRO A 44 -2.48 14.12 13.37
CA PRO A 44 -3.60 14.57 14.21
C PRO A 44 -4.02 16.03 13.98
N ASP A 45 -3.10 16.87 13.53
CA ASP A 45 -3.30 18.28 13.24
C ASP A 45 -3.74 18.55 11.78
N GLY A 46 -3.86 17.50 10.97
CA GLY A 46 -4.19 17.59 9.55
C GLY A 46 -3.05 18.10 8.66
N GLN A 47 -1.83 18.27 9.19
CA GLN A 47 -0.66 18.73 8.45
C GLN A 47 0.44 17.66 8.46
N PRO A 48 0.27 16.59 7.67
CA PRO A 48 1.22 15.49 7.68
C PRO A 48 2.56 15.87 7.06
N TRP A 49 3.62 15.29 7.64
CA TRP A 49 4.99 15.32 7.13
C TRP A 49 5.32 14.02 6.41
N ASP A 50 6.43 13.99 5.69
CA ASP A 50 6.94 12.80 4.99
C ASP A 50 7.23 11.59 5.90
N ASN A 51 7.48 11.85 7.19
CA ASN A 51 7.67 10.83 8.21
C ASN A 51 6.38 10.45 8.97
N SER A 52 5.23 11.04 8.64
CA SER A 52 3.97 10.74 9.29
C SER A 52 3.46 9.35 8.93
N PRO A 53 2.61 8.72 9.77
CA PRO A 53 2.00 7.44 9.46
C PRO A 53 1.25 7.46 8.13
N CYS A 54 1.34 6.37 7.37
CA CYS A 54 0.61 6.20 6.12
C CYS A 54 -0.65 5.36 6.31
N PHE A 55 -1.71 5.80 5.65
CA PHE A 55 -2.92 5.01 5.44
C PHE A 55 -3.05 4.67 3.96
N TYR A 56 -3.69 3.54 3.70
CA TYR A 56 -3.73 2.91 2.39
C TYR A 56 -5.15 2.64 1.95
N ASN A 57 -5.43 2.95 0.71
CA ASN A 57 -6.75 2.77 0.10
C ASN A 57 -6.89 1.35 -0.44
N LEU A 58 -7.68 0.52 0.24
CA LEU A 58 -7.82 -0.90 -0.11
C LEU A 58 -8.29 -1.12 -1.54
N GLU A 59 -9.26 -0.32 -2.01
CA GLU A 59 -9.83 -0.46 -3.35
C GLU A 59 -8.83 -0.13 -4.45
N GLU A 60 -8.06 0.96 -4.29
CA GLU A 60 -7.05 1.34 -5.30
C GLU A 60 -5.85 0.40 -5.27
N ILE A 61 -5.48 -0.13 -4.10
CA ILE A 61 -4.45 -1.16 -4.00
C ILE A 61 -4.91 -2.44 -4.70
N ASP A 62 -6.16 -2.86 -4.54
CA ASP A 62 -6.67 -4.04 -5.25
C ASP A 62 -6.64 -3.83 -6.76
N ARG A 63 -7.08 -2.67 -7.26
CA ARG A 63 -6.95 -2.31 -8.68
C ARG A 63 -5.49 -2.27 -9.14
N TRP A 64 -4.56 -1.84 -8.29
CA TRP A 64 -3.13 -1.85 -8.60
C TRP A 64 -2.56 -3.28 -8.66
N ILE A 65 -3.00 -4.17 -7.78
CA ILE A 65 -2.64 -5.61 -7.79
C ILE A 65 -3.14 -6.26 -9.07
N GLU A 66 -4.39 -6.01 -9.45
CA GLU A 66 -5.01 -6.58 -10.67
C GLU A 66 -4.31 -6.15 -11.96
N ARG A 67 -3.60 -5.01 -11.95
CA ARG A 67 -2.84 -4.51 -13.10
C ARG A 67 -1.40 -5.01 -13.16
N GLN A 68 -0.94 -5.79 -12.16
CA GLN A 68 0.43 -6.29 -12.17
C GLN A 68 0.66 -7.22 -13.36
N ALA A 69 1.77 -7.00 -14.07
CA ALA A 69 2.19 -7.91 -15.12
C ALA A 69 2.60 -9.27 -14.53
N MET A 70 2.56 -10.31 -15.35
CA MET A 70 3.05 -11.63 -14.97
C MET A 70 4.52 -11.56 -14.52
N ALA A 71 4.85 -12.34 -13.49
CA ALA A 71 6.21 -12.43 -12.97
C ALA A 71 7.17 -12.88 -14.08
N LYS A 72 8.22 -12.10 -14.32
CA LYS A 72 9.29 -12.49 -15.24
C LYS A 72 10.07 -13.66 -14.61
N PRO A 73 10.32 -14.75 -15.34
CA PRO A 73 11.13 -15.85 -14.83
C PRO A 73 12.51 -15.35 -14.38
N ARG A 74 13.00 -15.86 -13.26
CA ARG A 74 14.39 -15.62 -12.85
C ARG A 74 15.29 -16.28 -13.88
N ARG A 75 16.19 -15.50 -14.48
CA ARG A 75 17.29 -16.07 -15.28
C ARG A 75 18.26 -16.70 -14.29
N TYR A 76 18.32 -18.02 -14.27
CA TYR A 76 19.45 -18.72 -13.68
C TYR A 76 20.60 -18.62 -14.69
N SER A 77 21.70 -17.99 -14.31
CA SER A 77 22.94 -18.14 -15.05
C SER A 77 23.36 -19.61 -14.91
N ALA A 78 23.52 -20.28 -16.05
CA ALA A 78 24.07 -21.64 -16.11
C ALA A 78 25.55 -21.64 -15.68
#